data_AF-A0A942LGB2-F1
#
_entry.id   AF-A0A942LGB2-F1
#
_cell.length_a   1.000
_cell.length_b   1.000
_cell.length_c   1.000
_cell.angle_alpha   90.00
_cell.angle_beta   90.00
_cell.angle_gamma   90.00
#
_symmetry.space_group_name_H-M   'P 1'
#
loop_
_entity.id
_entity.type
_entity.pdbx_description
1 polymer ?
#
loop_
_entity_poly.entity_id
_entity_poly.type
_entity_poly.pdbx_seq_one_letter_code
_entity_poly.pdbx_strand_id
1 'polypeptide(L)'
;GPADLSASMGHPGNPGHPDVQAAIRQGIARIRAAGKAAGILATAEPQARQWLEAGATFVAVGVDTMLLSAAASDLLARFKTAPDAAVKNTY
;
A
#
# COMPACT_ATOMS: atom_id res chain seq x y z
N GLY A 1 -5.68 8.77 4.85
CA GLY A 1 -4.53 7.88 5.06
C GLY A 1 -3.29 8.43 4.37
N PRO A 2 -2.20 7.66 4.21
CA PRO A 2 -0.96 8.16 3.59
C PRO A 2 -1.15 8.71 2.17
N ALA A 3 -1.99 8.09 1.34
CA ALA A 3 -2.26 8.54 -0.02
C ALA A 3 -3.00 9.89 -0.06
N ASP A 4 -4.07 10.04 0.73
CA ASP A 4 -4.80 11.31 0.80
C ASP A 4 -3.91 12.42 1.34
N LEU A 5 -3.13 12.12 2.39
CA LEU A 5 -2.21 13.07 3.00
C LEU A 5 -1.16 13.53 2.00
N SER A 6 -0.58 12.62 1.22
CA SER A 6 0.41 12.98 0.20
C SER A 6 -0.21 13.88 -0.86
N ALA A 7 -1.43 13.59 -1.31
CA ALA A 7 -2.16 14.47 -2.23
C ALA A 7 -2.41 15.86 -1.64
N SER A 8 -2.88 15.96 -0.39
CA SER A 8 -3.11 17.24 0.30
C SER A 8 -1.82 18.03 0.52
N MET A 9 -0.67 17.36 0.64
CA MET A 9 0.64 17.99 0.80
C MET A 9 1.33 18.33 -0.53
N GLY A 10 0.66 18.15 -1.68
CA GLY A 10 1.23 18.46 -3.00
C GLY A 10 2.10 17.35 -3.61
N HIS A 11 2.00 16.13 -3.07
CA HIS A 11 2.70 14.92 -3.53
C HIS A 11 1.72 13.81 -3.94
N PRO A 12 0.84 14.04 -4.93
CA PRO A 12 -0.16 13.05 -5.34
C PRO A 12 0.50 11.75 -5.80
N GLY A 13 0.01 10.61 -5.27
CA GLY A 13 0.56 9.30 -5.58
C GLY A 13 1.92 8.98 -4.95
N ASN A 14 2.51 9.90 -4.17
CA ASN A 14 3.80 9.69 -3.51
C ASN A 14 3.71 9.78 -1.96
N PRO A 15 3.11 8.78 -1.29
CA PRO A 15 3.11 8.71 0.17
C PRO A 15 4.51 8.48 0.77
N GLY A 16 5.51 8.10 -0.05
CA GLY A 16 6.90 7.92 0.36
C GLY A 16 7.70 9.22 0.47
N HIS A 17 7.13 10.37 0.09
CA HIS A 17 7.82 11.66 0.16
C HIS A 17 8.31 11.96 1.59
N PRO A 18 9.56 12.44 1.79
CA PRO A 18 10.13 12.66 3.12
C PRO A 18 9.24 13.50 4.05
N ASP A 19 8.65 14.57 3.53
CA ASP A 19 7.76 15.45 4.30
C ASP A 19 6.47 14.76 4.72
N VAL A 20 5.90 13.93 3.84
CA VAL A 20 4.70 13.13 4.14
C VAL A 20 5.03 12.11 5.22
N GLN A 21 6.16 11.41 5.10
CA GLN A 21 6.63 10.46 6.10
C GLN A 21 6.87 11.12 7.47
N ALA A 22 7.45 12.33 7.48
CA ALA A 22 7.65 13.11 8.69
C ALA A 22 6.31 13.52 9.32
N ALA A 23 5.35 14.01 8.52
CA ALA A 23 4.02 14.37 8.97
C ALA A 23 3.26 13.18 9.56
N ILE A 24 3.36 11.98 8.95
CA ILE A 24 2.75 10.75 9.47
C ILE A 24 3.35 10.41 10.84
N ARG A 25 4.68 10.40 10.99
CA ARG A 25 5.35 10.13 12.28
C ARG A 25 4.91 11.12 13.36
N GLN A 26 4.87 12.40 13.04
CA GLN A 26 4.39 13.44 13.98
C GLN A 26 2.92 13.23 14.35
N GLY A 27 2.08 12.88 13.38
CA GLY A 27 0.67 12.57 13.60
C GLY A 27 0.49 11.40 14.58
N ILE A 28 1.18 10.29 14.35
CA ILE A 28 1.18 9.12 15.24
C ILE A 28 1.61 9.52 16.65
N ALA A 29 2.74 10.21 16.80
CA ALA A 29 3.26 10.64 18.10
C ALA A 29 2.25 11.52 18.86
N ARG A 30 1.61 12.50 18.19
CA ARG A 30 0.61 13.39 18.80
C ARG A 30 -0.64 12.64 19.25
N ILE A 31 -1.16 11.74 18.41
CA ILE A 31 -2.34 10.93 18.74
C ILE A 31 -2.06 10.05 19.97
N ARG A 32 -0.87 9.44 20.02
CA ARG A 32 -0.42 8.62 21.14
C ARG A 32 -0.22 9.42 22.42
N ALA A 33 0.38 10.61 22.33
CA ALA A 33 0.53 11.52 23.46
C ALA A 33 -0.83 11.97 24.04
N ALA A 34 -1.88 12.03 23.20
CA ALA A 34 -3.25 12.30 23.62
C ALA A 34 -3.99 11.07 24.22
N GLY A 35 -3.29 9.93 24.39
CA GLY A 35 -3.87 8.69 24.90
C GLY A 35 -4.87 8.02 23.95
N LYS A 36 -4.78 8.29 22.63
CA LYS A 36 -5.69 7.76 21.62
C LYS A 36 -5.00 6.72 20.73
N ALA A 37 -5.79 5.85 20.12
CA ALA A 37 -5.29 4.85 19.17
C ALA A 37 -4.93 5.53 17.84
N ALA A 38 -3.66 5.40 17.43
CA ALA A 38 -3.20 5.89 16.13
C ALA A 38 -3.41 4.81 15.07
N GLY A 39 -4.14 5.17 14.01
CA GLY A 39 -4.52 4.27 12.93
C GLY A 39 -3.87 4.63 11.58
N ILE A 40 -3.50 3.62 10.78
CA ILE A 40 -2.91 3.81 9.44
C ILE A 40 -3.16 2.60 8.53
N LEU A 41 -3.21 2.83 7.22
CA LEU A 41 -3.22 1.78 6.19
C LEU A 41 -1.82 1.67 5.59
N ALA A 42 -1.26 0.46 5.58
CA ALA A 42 0.00 0.12 4.94
C ALA A 42 -0.12 -1.26 4.30
N THR A 43 -0.15 -1.31 2.97
CA THR A 43 -0.35 -2.56 2.21
C THR A 43 0.94 -3.35 1.96
N ALA A 44 2.09 -2.82 2.38
CA ALA A 44 3.39 -3.48 2.32
C ALA A 44 3.91 -3.78 3.74
N GLU A 45 4.36 -5.01 3.98
CA GLU A 45 4.83 -5.46 5.30
C GLU A 45 5.93 -4.57 5.92
N PRO A 46 6.99 -4.17 5.21
CA PRO A 46 8.03 -3.31 5.79
C PRO A 46 7.46 -1.97 6.28
N GLN A 47 6.50 -1.41 5.54
CA GLN A 47 5.85 -0.16 5.92
C GLN A 47 4.90 -0.35 7.11
N ALA A 48 4.18 -1.47 7.18
CA ALA A 48 3.36 -1.79 8.34
C ALA A 48 4.22 -1.91 9.62
N ARG A 49 5.36 -2.60 9.54
CA ARG A 49 6.33 -2.72 10.66
C ARG A 49 6.87 -1.36 11.09
N GLN A 50 7.29 -0.53 10.12
CA GLN A 50 7.74 0.84 10.38
C GLN A 50 6.71 1.63 11.20
N TRP A 51 5.42 1.51 10.88
CA TRP A 51 4.38 2.25 11.60
C TRP A 51 4.05 1.67 12.98
N LEU A 52 4.12 0.36 13.13
CA LEU A 52 4.03 -0.30 14.45
C LEU A 52 5.17 0.18 15.36
N GLU A 53 6.40 0.20 14.85
CA GLU A 53 7.58 0.73 15.57
C GLU A 53 7.44 2.22 15.91
N ALA A 54 6.81 3.00 15.02
CA ALA A 54 6.50 4.41 15.28
C ALA A 54 5.37 4.62 16.31
N GLY A 55 4.71 3.56 16.79
CA GLY A 55 3.69 3.60 17.83
C GLY A 55 2.24 3.57 17.34
N ALA A 56 1.99 3.26 16.05
CA ALA A 56 0.63 2.98 15.59
C ALA A 56 0.10 1.71 16.26
N THR A 57 -1.18 1.71 16.64
CA THR A 57 -1.82 0.56 17.33
C THR A 57 -3.01 -0.03 16.59
N PHE A 58 -3.39 0.57 15.47
CA PHE A 58 -4.41 0.05 14.58
C PHE A 58 -3.90 0.15 13.14
N VAL A 59 -3.28 -0.93 12.63
CA VAL A 59 -2.67 -0.93 11.30
C VAL A 59 -3.47 -1.84 10.38
N ALA A 60 -4.12 -1.25 9.37
CA ALA A 60 -4.69 -2.02 8.27
C ALA A 60 -3.55 -2.46 7.34
N VAL A 61 -3.38 -3.76 7.17
CA VAL A 61 -2.23 -4.36 6.46
C VAL A 61 -2.54 -4.80 5.02
N GLY A 62 -3.76 -4.57 4.56
CA GLY A 62 -4.21 -5.01 3.24
C GLY A 62 -5.57 -4.44 2.87
N VAL A 63 -5.92 -4.62 1.60
CA VAL A 63 -7.25 -4.31 1.05
C VAL A 63 -7.75 -5.58 0.38
N ASP A 64 -8.94 -6.03 0.73
CA ASP A 64 -9.54 -7.29 0.25
C ASP A 64 -9.58 -7.41 -1.27
N THR A 65 -10.00 -6.35 -1.97
CA THR A 65 -10.05 -6.29 -3.43
C THR A 65 -8.66 -6.38 -4.07
N MET A 66 -7.63 -5.79 -3.45
CA MET A 66 -6.25 -5.93 -3.91
C MET A 66 -5.74 -7.36 -3.71
N LEU A 67 -6.03 -7.97 -2.56
CA LEU A 67 -5.66 -9.36 -2.28
C LEU A 67 -6.35 -10.32 -3.25
N LEU A 68 -7.64 -10.13 -3.50
CA LEU A 68 -8.42 -10.92 -4.45
C LEU A 68 -7.87 -10.78 -5.86
N SER A 69 -7.62 -9.54 -6.31
CA SER A 69 -7.07 -9.27 -7.64
C SER A 69 -5.68 -9.88 -7.83
N ALA A 70 -4.80 -9.77 -6.82
CA ALA A 70 -3.47 -10.37 -6.84
C ALA A 70 -3.55 -11.90 -6.91
N ALA A 71 -4.32 -12.53 -6.02
CA ALA A 71 -4.47 -13.99 -5.99
C ALA A 71 -5.09 -14.55 -7.29
N ALA A 72 -6.09 -13.86 -7.85
CA ALA A 72 -6.68 -14.24 -9.13
C ALA A 72 -5.68 -14.11 -10.30
N SER A 73 -4.90 -13.02 -10.32
CA SER A 73 -3.86 -12.79 -11.32
C SER A 73 -2.76 -13.85 -11.24
N ASP A 74 -2.31 -14.18 -10.03
CA ASP A 74 -1.31 -15.22 -9.77
C ASP A 74 -1.81 -16.61 -10.18
N LEU A 75 -3.08 -16.93 -9.91
CA LEU A 75 -3.69 -18.17 -10.36
C LEU A 75 -3.71 -18.24 -11.89
N LEU A 76 -4.21 -17.20 -12.55
CA LEU A 76 -4.28 -17.12 -14.01
C LEU A 76 -2.88 -17.24 -14.65
N ALA A 77 -1.86 -16.60 -14.08
CA ALA A 77 -0.49 -16.64 -14.59
C ALA A 77 0.09 -18.06 -14.65
N ARG A 78 -0.35 -18.97 -13.78
CA ARG A 78 0.10 -20.38 -13.78
C ARG A 78 -0.50 -21.21 -14.91
N PHE A 79 -1.60 -20.77 -15.50
CA PHE A 79 -2.36 -21.51 -16.52
C PHE A 79 -2.45 -20.78 -17.86
N LYS A 80 -2.00 -19.52 -17.94
CA LYS A 80 -1.74 -18.87 -19.23
C LYS A 80 -0.51 -19.50 -19.85
N THR A 81 -0.71 -20.34 -20.86
CA THR A 81 0.33 -20.61 -21.87
C THR A 81 0.72 -19.29 -22.53
N ALA A 82 2.01 -19.08 -22.76
CA ALA A 82 2.48 -17.98 -23.60
C ALA A 82 1.69 -18.00 -24.93
N PRO A 83 1.35 -16.84 -25.52
CA PRO A 83 0.62 -16.83 -26.79
C PRO A 83 1.38 -17.69 -27.79
N ASP A 84 0.69 -18.67 -28.37
CA ASP A 84 1.18 -19.44 -29.51
C ASP A 84 1.83 -18.46 -30.48
N ALA A 85 3.12 -18.68 -30.76
CA ALA A 85 3.84 -17.92 -31.76
C ALA A 85 2.95 -17.85 -33.00
N ALA A 86 2.49 -16.63 -33.32
CA ALA A 86 1.52 -16.39 -34.36
C ALA A 86 1.86 -17.23 -35.59
N VAL A 87 1.05 -18.24 -35.87
CA VAL A 87 1.09 -18.94 -37.15
C VAL A 87 0.68 -17.87 -38.16
N LYS A 88 1.69 -17.28 -38.80
CA LYS A 88 1.50 -16.39 -39.95
C LYS A 88 0.87 -17.23 -41.04
N ASN A 89 -0.45 -17.19 -41.12
CA ASN A 89 -1.17 -17.82 -42.21
C ASN A 89 -1.01 -16.89 -43.42
N THR A 90 -0.05 -17.20 -44.28
CA THR A 90 0.07 -16.62 -45.62
C THR A 90 -0.91 -17.32 -46.55
N TYR A 91 -2.08 -16.72 -46.77
CA TYR A 91 -2.86 -16.80 -48.00
C TYR A 91 -3.56 -15.46 -48.22
#